data_AF-A0ABD5T2G9-F1
#
_entry.id   AF-A0ABD5T2G9-F1
#
_cell.length_a   1.000
_cell.length_b   1.000
_cell.length_c   1.000
_cell.angle_alpha   90.00
_cell.angle_beta   90.00
_cell.angle_gamma   90.00
#
_symmetry.space_group_name_H-M   'P 1'
#
loop_
_entity.id
_entity.type
_entity.pdbx_description
1 polymer ?
#
loop_
_entity_poly.entity_id
_entity_poly.type
_entity_poly.pdbx_seq_one_letter_code
_entity_poly.pdbx_strand_id
1 'polypeptide(L)'
;MSEADRRLSEESEQRFLDLYAHLLVYINDRFDVIEEIETVADLEQYYTDELLPLRNTLYKALTTDLIEDFVEQNPPDLSEADLEQVTAWTDFVAGEFVVIRHHEDDAIFYDSN
;
A
#
# COMPACT_ATOMS: atom_id res chain seq x y z
N MET A 1 9.03 26.39 -1.04
CA MET A 1 9.31 25.07 -1.64
C MET A 1 8.64 25.06 -2.99
N SER A 2 9.31 24.59 -4.04
CA SER A 2 8.76 24.57 -5.41
C SER A 2 7.80 23.38 -5.57
N GLU A 3 6.85 23.46 -6.49
CA GLU A 3 5.94 22.35 -6.86
C GLU A 3 6.70 21.06 -7.24
N ALA A 4 7.93 21.21 -7.77
CA ALA A 4 8.83 20.11 -8.11
C ALA A 4 9.42 19.34 -6.89
N ASP A 5 9.33 19.89 -5.68
CA ASP A 5 9.94 19.32 -4.45
C ASP A 5 9.01 18.33 -3.72
N ARG A 6 7.75 18.17 -4.17
CA ARG A 6 6.74 17.30 -3.52
C ARG A 6 6.36 16.05 -4.32
N ARG A 7 6.75 15.96 -5.60
CA ARG A 7 6.56 14.72 -6.38
C ARG A 7 7.63 13.71 -5.94
N LEU A 8 7.23 12.47 -5.72
CA LEU A 8 8.19 11.37 -5.60
C LEU A 8 9.05 11.34 -6.87
N SER A 9 10.34 11.06 -6.69
CA SER A 9 11.17 10.69 -7.84
C SER A 9 10.60 9.42 -8.46
N GLU A 10 10.81 9.23 -9.77
CA GLU A 10 10.39 8.00 -10.47
C GLU A 10 10.93 6.74 -9.75
N GLU A 11 12.15 6.80 -9.22
CA GLU A 11 12.74 5.73 -8.41
C GLU A 11 11.97 5.47 -7.11
N SER A 12 11.53 6.53 -6.42
CA SER A 12 10.77 6.39 -5.16
C SER A 12 9.35 5.89 -5.42
N GLU A 13 8.73 6.33 -6.51
CA GLU A 13 7.43 5.86 -6.96
C GLU A 13 7.49 4.37 -7.32
N GLN A 14 8.46 3.96 -8.13
CA GLN A 14 8.64 2.55 -8.50
C GLN A 14 8.89 1.68 -7.27
N ARG A 15 9.78 2.12 -6.37
CA ARG A 15 10.05 1.39 -5.13
C ARG A 15 8.80 1.23 -4.26
N PHE A 16 7.97 2.27 -4.16
CA PHE A 16 6.69 2.16 -3.46
C PHE A 16 5.78 1.10 -4.11
N LEU A 17 5.61 1.16 -5.44
CA LEU A 17 4.74 0.23 -6.17
C LEU A 17 5.22 -1.22 -6.03
N ASP A 18 6.53 -1.46 -6.12
CA ASP A 18 7.12 -2.79 -6.00
C ASP A 18 6.87 -3.38 -4.60
N LEU A 19 7.16 -2.61 -3.54
CA LEU A 19 6.94 -3.04 -2.16
C LEU A 19 5.45 -3.27 -1.86
N TYR A 20 4.60 -2.40 -2.39
CA TYR A 20 3.16 -2.50 -2.20
C TYR A 20 2.60 -3.73 -2.93
N ALA A 21 3.11 -4.05 -4.13
CA ALA A 21 2.73 -5.25 -4.87
C ALA A 21 3.09 -6.54 -4.09
N HIS A 22 4.28 -6.62 -3.50
CA HIS A 22 4.65 -7.75 -2.65
C HIS A 22 3.72 -7.92 -1.45
N LEU A 23 3.35 -6.81 -0.79
CA LEU A 23 2.38 -6.85 0.29
C LEU A 23 1.01 -7.34 -0.19
N LEU A 24 0.52 -6.89 -1.35
CA LEU A 24 -0.76 -7.35 -1.90
C LEU A 24 -0.77 -8.85 -2.23
N VAL A 25 0.33 -9.37 -2.80
CA VAL A 25 0.48 -10.83 -3.05
C VAL A 25 0.44 -11.61 -1.73
N TYR A 26 1.14 -11.12 -0.70
CA TYR A 26 1.11 -11.74 0.63
C TYR A 26 -0.30 -11.77 1.22
N ILE A 27 -1.06 -10.67 1.07
CA ILE A 27 -2.47 -10.63 1.49
C ILE A 27 -3.30 -11.62 0.67
N ASN A 28 -3.06 -11.75 -0.63
CA ASN A 28 -3.79 -12.71 -1.45
C ASN A 28 -3.52 -14.15 -1.00
N ASP A 29 -2.26 -14.53 -0.82
CA ASP A 29 -1.86 -15.88 -0.37
C ASP A 29 -2.51 -16.25 0.97
N ARG A 30 -2.61 -15.28 1.90
CA ARG A 30 -3.18 -15.52 3.23
C ARG A 30 -4.70 -15.65 3.25
N PHE A 31 -5.40 -14.99 2.34
CA PHE A 31 -6.87 -14.85 2.40
C PHE A 31 -7.61 -15.37 1.17
N ASP A 32 -6.90 -15.81 0.14
CA ASP A 32 -7.43 -16.35 -1.11
C ASP A 32 -8.49 -15.42 -1.72
N VAL A 33 -8.11 -14.15 -1.92
CA VAL A 33 -9.06 -13.08 -2.31
C VAL A 33 -9.37 -13.13 -3.80
N ILE A 34 -8.35 -13.36 -4.62
CA ILE A 34 -8.43 -13.49 -6.08
C ILE A 34 -7.61 -14.73 -6.45
N GLU A 35 -8.29 -15.79 -6.88
CA GLU A 35 -7.69 -17.12 -7.08
C GLU A 35 -6.53 -17.12 -8.10
N GLU A 36 -6.54 -16.22 -9.08
CA GLU A 36 -5.56 -16.21 -10.16
C GLU A 36 -4.27 -15.42 -9.87
N ILE A 37 -4.13 -14.81 -8.68
CA ILE A 37 -2.97 -13.98 -8.32
C ILE A 37 -2.05 -14.75 -7.38
N GLU A 38 -0.93 -15.26 -7.87
CA GLU A 38 0.08 -15.93 -7.02
C GLU A 38 1.36 -15.09 -6.89
N THR A 39 1.59 -14.18 -7.83
CA THR A 39 2.85 -13.43 -7.95
C THR A 39 2.63 -11.95 -8.25
N VAL A 40 3.69 -11.15 -8.12
CA VAL A 40 3.67 -9.73 -8.49
C VAL A 40 3.38 -9.55 -9.99
N ALA A 41 3.87 -10.47 -10.84
CA ALA A 41 3.61 -10.41 -12.27
C ALA A 41 2.13 -10.67 -12.62
N ASP A 42 1.40 -11.39 -11.76
CA ASP A 42 -0.03 -11.60 -11.97
C ASP A 42 -0.80 -10.30 -11.70
N LEU A 43 -0.38 -9.49 -10.72
CA LEU A 43 -0.98 -8.19 -10.43
C LEU A 43 -0.95 -7.23 -11.63
N GLU A 44 0.11 -7.26 -12.45
CA GLU A 44 0.27 -6.40 -13.62
C GLU A 44 -0.80 -6.62 -14.70
N GLN A 45 -1.49 -7.76 -14.65
CA GLN A 45 -2.55 -8.12 -15.60
C GLN A 45 -3.90 -7.51 -15.23
N TYR A 46 -4.04 -6.95 -14.03
CA TYR A 46 -5.29 -6.40 -13.50
C TYR A 46 -5.31 -4.88 -13.56
N TYR A 47 -6.50 -4.33 -13.80
CA TYR A 47 -6.75 -2.92 -13.58
C TYR A 47 -6.82 -2.60 -12.09
N THR A 48 -6.52 -1.35 -11.73
CA THR A 48 -6.46 -0.91 -10.32
C THR A 48 -7.77 -1.14 -9.57
N ASP A 49 -8.91 -1.06 -10.25
CA ASP A 49 -10.23 -1.32 -9.67
C ASP A 49 -10.46 -2.82 -9.40
N GLU A 50 -9.85 -3.71 -10.17
CA GLU A 50 -9.93 -5.16 -9.94
C GLU A 50 -9.10 -5.60 -8.73
N LEU A 51 -8.07 -4.82 -8.36
CA LEU A 51 -7.25 -5.03 -7.15
C LEU A 51 -7.88 -4.45 -5.87
N LEU A 52 -9.03 -3.77 -5.96
CA LEU A 52 -9.74 -3.23 -4.80
C LEU A 52 -10.03 -4.25 -3.69
N PRO A 53 -10.43 -5.51 -3.98
CA PRO A 53 -10.68 -6.50 -2.94
C PRO A 53 -9.45 -6.80 -2.07
N LEU A 54 -8.25 -6.83 -2.66
CA LEU A 54 -6.99 -7.03 -1.94
C LEU A 54 -6.69 -5.85 -1.03
N ARG A 55 -6.73 -4.63 -1.59
CA ARG A 55 -6.56 -3.40 -0.82
C ARG A 55 -7.55 -3.32 0.34
N ASN A 56 -8.83 -3.60 0.08
CA ASN A 56 -9.86 -3.57 1.11
C ASN A 56 -9.62 -4.65 2.17
N THR A 57 -8.98 -5.77 1.82
CA THR A 57 -8.61 -6.80 2.79
C THR A 57 -7.44 -6.38 3.66
N LEU A 58 -6.42 -5.72 3.09
CA LEU A 58 -5.32 -5.12 3.83
C LEU A 58 -5.81 -4.10 4.88
N TYR A 59 -6.71 -3.19 4.49
CA TYR A 59 -7.22 -2.12 5.37
C TYR A 59 -8.42 -2.51 6.25
N LYS A 60 -8.67 -3.82 6.48
CA LYS A 60 -9.63 -4.29 7.51
C LYS A 60 -9.01 -4.16 8.91
N ALA A 61 -9.69 -4.68 9.93
CA ALA A 61 -9.35 -4.54 11.36
C ALA A 61 -7.96 -5.07 11.80
N LEU A 62 -7.14 -5.63 10.90
CA LEU A 62 -5.85 -6.28 11.22
C LEU A 62 -4.67 -5.72 10.39
N THR A 63 -4.77 -4.51 9.83
CA THR A 63 -3.73 -3.97 8.93
C THR A 63 -2.33 -3.96 9.55
N THR A 64 -2.20 -3.49 10.79
CA THR A 64 -0.91 -3.45 11.49
C THR A 64 -0.33 -4.85 11.67
N ASP A 65 -1.13 -5.78 12.19
CA ASP A 65 -0.72 -7.18 12.37
C ASP A 65 -0.29 -7.83 11.05
N LEU A 66 -0.99 -7.54 9.95
CA LEU A 66 -0.67 -8.07 8.62
C LEU A 66 0.65 -7.52 8.08
N ILE A 67 0.93 -6.24 8.31
CA ILE A 67 2.20 -5.61 7.90
C ILE A 67 3.35 -6.16 8.77
N GLU A 68 3.16 -6.28 10.08
CA GLU A 68 4.16 -6.84 10.99
C GLU A 68 4.47 -8.32 10.63
N ASP A 69 3.44 -9.13 10.39
CA ASP A 69 3.60 -10.52 9.96
C ASP A 69 4.33 -10.63 8.61
N PHE A 70 4.05 -9.73 7.66
CA PHE A 70 4.75 -9.67 6.37
C PHE A 70 6.23 -9.35 6.56
N VAL A 71 6.54 -8.35 7.40
CA VAL A 71 7.92 -7.93 7.68
C VAL A 71 8.70 -9.04 8.39
N GLU A 72 8.08 -9.74 9.34
CA GLU A 72 8.72 -10.85 10.06
C GLU A 72 8.99 -12.06 9.16
N GLN A 73 8.02 -12.42 8.30
CA GLN A 73 8.15 -13.58 7.42
C GLN A 73 9.06 -13.32 6.22
N ASN A 74 9.09 -12.08 5.74
CA ASN A 74 9.79 -11.63 4.54
C ASN A 74 9.79 -12.64 3.37
N PRO A 75 8.62 -13.12 2.89
CA PRO A 75 8.58 -14.09 1.79
C PRO A 75 9.34 -13.69 0.51
N PRO A 76 9.40 -12.40 0.11
CA PRO A 76 10.14 -11.99 -1.09
C PRO A 76 11.65 -11.83 -0.88
N ASP A 77 12.18 -12.06 0.32
CA ASP A 77 13.59 -11.81 0.68
C ASP A 77 14.01 -10.34 0.43
N LEU A 78 13.17 -9.40 0.85
CA LEU A 78 13.41 -7.96 0.75
C LEU A 78 14.57 -7.52 1.65
N SER A 79 15.21 -6.41 1.26
CA SER A 79 16.30 -5.81 2.03
C SER A 79 15.79 -5.19 3.34
N GLU A 80 16.67 -5.04 4.33
CA GLU A 80 16.33 -4.39 5.61
C GLU A 80 15.79 -2.96 5.41
N ALA A 81 16.35 -2.21 4.46
CA ALA A 81 15.88 -0.85 4.13
C ALA A 81 14.48 -0.83 3.49
N ASP A 82 14.10 -1.90 2.78
CA ASP A 82 12.75 -2.07 2.23
C ASP A 82 11.76 -2.48 3.32
N LEU A 83 12.17 -3.38 4.21
CA LEU A 83 11.37 -3.79 5.36
C LEU A 83 11.11 -2.63 6.33
N GLU A 84 12.09 -1.76 6.59
CA GLU A 84 11.89 -0.52 7.35
C GLU A 84 10.84 0.39 6.69
N GLN A 85 10.89 0.51 5.36
CA GLN A 85 9.93 1.32 4.61
C GLN A 85 8.51 0.76 4.71
N VAL A 86 8.34 -0.56 4.63
CA VAL A 86 7.04 -1.23 4.79
C VAL A 86 6.55 -1.14 6.24
N THR A 87 7.44 -1.30 7.22
CA THR A 87 7.11 -1.14 8.66
C THR A 87 6.56 0.24 8.95
N ALA A 88 7.11 1.29 8.32
CA ALA A 88 6.62 2.66 8.48
C ALA A 88 5.16 2.85 8.01
N TRP A 89 4.61 1.95 7.20
CA TRP A 89 3.20 2.01 6.77
C TRP A 89 2.21 1.59 7.86
N THR A 90 2.69 1.09 9.01
CA THR A 90 1.84 0.84 10.20
C THR A 90 1.31 2.12 10.82
N ASP A 91 1.95 3.27 10.59
CA ASP A 91 1.48 4.61 10.99
C ASP A 91 0.46 5.19 10.00
N PHE A 92 -0.47 4.35 9.53
CA PHE A 92 -1.52 4.77 8.61
C PHE A 92 -2.74 5.32 9.37
N VAL A 93 -3.53 6.14 8.69
CA VAL A 93 -4.82 6.61 9.21
C VAL A 93 -5.95 5.98 8.38
N ALA A 94 -6.77 5.13 9.02
CA ALA A 94 -7.98 4.59 8.42
C ALA A 94 -9.21 5.37 8.86
N GLY A 95 -10.08 5.70 7.90
CA GLY A 95 -11.30 6.44 8.15
C GLY A 95 -12.02 6.80 6.85
N GLU A 96 -13.20 7.41 6.99
CA GLU A 96 -13.90 8.03 5.88
C GLU A 96 -13.55 9.52 5.88
N PHE A 97 -12.94 9.99 4.80
CA PHE A 97 -12.49 11.37 4.69
C PHE A 97 -13.21 12.10 3.56
N VAL A 98 -13.66 13.32 3.86
CA VAL A 98 -14.18 14.25 2.85
C VAL A 98 -13.09 15.26 2.51
N VAL A 99 -12.79 15.43 1.23
CA VAL A 99 -11.93 16.53 0.76
C VAL A 99 -12.73 17.84 0.87
N ILE A 100 -12.39 18.67 1.86
CA ILE A 100 -13.05 19.97 2.05
C ILE A 100 -12.40 21.05 1.18
N ARG A 101 -11.09 20.92 0.95
CA ARG A 101 -10.34 21.90 0.15
C ARG A 101 -9.14 21.23 -0.50
N HIS A 102 -8.87 21.62 -1.75
CA HIS A 102 -7.68 21.26 -2.47
C HIS A 102 -6.94 22.55 -2.86
N HIS A 103 -5.70 22.68 -2.42
CA HIS A 103 -4.76 23.72 -2.79
C HIS A 103 -3.80 23.19 -3.87
N GLU A 104 -2.94 24.06 -4.41
CA GLU A 104 -1.87 23.64 -5.33
C GLU A 104 -0.91 22.63 -4.66
N ASP A 105 -0.73 22.80 -3.35
CA ASP A 105 0.33 22.18 -2.56
C ASP A 105 -0.13 21.10 -1.59
N ASP A 106 -1.42 21.06 -1.28
CA ASP A 106 -1.98 20.24 -0.22
C ASP A 106 -3.50 20.05 -0.39
N ALA A 107 -4.05 19.07 0.31
CA ALA A 107 -5.48 18.87 0.43
C ALA A 107 -5.87 18.75 1.91
N ILE A 108 -6.96 19.41 2.28
CA ILE A 108 -7.54 19.34 3.61
C ILE A 108 -8.62 18.27 3.58
N PHE A 109 -8.37 17.21 4.33
CA PHE A 109 -9.29 16.12 4.59
C PHE A 109 -10.00 16.35 5.92
N TYR A 110 -11.29 16.10 5.96
CA TYR A 110 -12.08 16.09 7.18
C TYR A 110 -12.54 14.68 7.48
N ASP A 111 -12.18 14.21 8.66
CA ASP A 111 -12.75 13.00 9.24
C ASP A 111 -14.12 13.33 9.82
N SER A 112 -15.15 12.66 9.32
CA SER A 112 -16.53 12.86 9.77
C SER A 112 -16.93 11.97 10.95
N ASN A 113 -16.01 11.14 11.47
CA ASN A 113 -16.23 10.31 12.66
C ASN A 113 -16.09 11.07 13.98
#